data_AF-A0A527GAB5-F1
#
_entry.id   AF-A0A527GAB5-F1
#
_cell.length_a   1.000
_cell.length_b   1.000
_cell.length_c   1.000
_cell.angle_alpha   90.00
_cell.angle_beta   90.00
_cell.angle_gamma   90.00
#
_symmetry.space_group_name_H-M   'P 1'
#
loop_
_entity.id
_entity.type
_entity.pdbx_description
1 polymer ?
#
loop_
_entity_poly.entity_id
_entity_poly.type
_entity_poly.pdbx_seq_one_letter_code
_entity_poly.pdbx_strand_id
1 'polypeptide(L)'
;RSDKPSVAILPFANLSADPDQQYFSDGITEDIITDLSNVSGLFVLSRNTVFAFKGRTDKMERIARELGVGYIVEGSVRKAGNRVRINAELIEGATDGHVWAARYDRDLTDIFAVQDEIAKAVVAQLRVKLLPEERKAIEQAPTDNVEAYTHYLRGRDYSHIATRANHLMARQSYIRAIE
;
A
#
# COMPACT_ATOMS: atom_id res chain seq x y z
N ARG A 1 -13.18 -22.06 -1.61
CA ARG A 1 -12.55 -20.76 -1.27
C ARG A 1 -12.19 -20.83 0.20
N SER A 2 -11.00 -20.37 0.62
CA SER A 2 -10.61 -20.49 2.04
C SER A 2 -11.52 -19.63 2.92
N ASP A 3 -11.76 -20.05 4.17
CA ASP A 3 -12.57 -19.33 5.17
C ASP A 3 -11.97 -17.97 5.61
N LYS A 4 -10.85 -17.55 5.02
CA LYS A 4 -10.14 -16.32 5.33
C LYS A 4 -10.82 -15.11 4.67
N PRO A 5 -10.90 -13.94 5.35
CA PRO A 5 -11.26 -12.69 4.71
C PRO A 5 -10.34 -12.41 3.52
N SER A 6 -10.95 -12.12 2.36
CA SER A 6 -10.22 -11.76 1.15
C SER A 6 -10.21 -10.25 0.99
N VAL A 7 -9.03 -9.68 0.77
CA VAL A 7 -8.83 -8.23 0.69
C VAL A 7 -7.98 -7.86 -0.53
N ALA A 8 -8.41 -6.83 -1.25
CA ALA A 8 -7.62 -6.18 -2.29
C ALA A 8 -7.22 -4.78 -1.82
N ILE A 9 -5.95 -4.41 -2.00
CA ILE A 9 -5.46 -3.06 -1.72
C ILE A 9 -5.34 -2.37 -3.07
N LEU A 10 -6.25 -1.46 -3.38
CA LEU A 10 -6.19 -0.71 -4.63
C LEU A 10 -5.07 0.34 -4.58
N PRO A 11 -4.45 0.69 -5.72
CA PRO A 11 -3.44 1.73 -5.77
C PRO A 11 -3.95 3.04 -5.19
N PHE A 12 -3.28 3.52 -4.14
CA PHE A 12 -3.65 4.77 -3.49
C PHE A 12 -3.51 5.93 -4.49
N ALA A 13 -4.52 6.79 -4.52
CA ALA A 13 -4.52 7.94 -5.41
C ALA A 13 -3.43 8.94 -5.00
N ASN A 14 -2.61 9.39 -5.96
CA ASN A 14 -1.70 10.51 -5.72
C ASN A 14 -2.49 11.83 -5.78
N LEU A 15 -2.63 12.50 -4.65
CA LEU A 15 -3.24 13.83 -4.51
C LEU A 15 -2.19 14.91 -4.20
N SER A 16 -0.92 14.62 -4.45
CA SER A 16 0.18 15.60 -4.39
C SER A 16 0.12 16.53 -5.60
N ALA A 17 0.70 17.73 -5.47
CA ALA A 17 0.78 18.67 -6.60
C ALA A 17 1.74 18.20 -7.69
N ASP A 18 2.72 17.39 -7.32
CA ASP A 18 3.75 16.84 -8.19
C ASP A 18 3.34 15.41 -8.66
N PRO A 19 3.04 15.22 -9.96
CA PRO A 19 2.75 13.90 -10.51
C PRO A 19 3.92 12.92 -10.38
N ASP A 20 5.16 13.41 -10.30
CA ASP A 20 6.36 12.58 -10.12
C ASP A 20 6.41 11.95 -8.72
N GLN A 21 5.45 12.25 -7.81
CA GLN A 21 5.28 11.55 -6.54
C GLN A 21 4.44 10.27 -6.67
N GLN A 22 4.00 9.87 -7.88
CA GLN A 22 3.20 8.65 -8.07
C GLN A 22 3.92 7.40 -7.56
N TYR A 23 5.24 7.30 -7.72
CA TYR A 23 6.03 6.19 -7.19
C TYR A 23 5.88 6.04 -5.67
N PHE A 24 5.63 7.15 -4.96
CA PHE A 24 5.53 7.16 -3.52
C PHE A 24 4.18 6.58 -3.05
N SER A 25 3.07 6.99 -3.69
CA SER A 25 1.74 6.40 -3.39
C SER A 25 1.65 4.93 -3.82
N ASP A 26 2.26 4.59 -4.95
CA ASP A 26 2.34 3.19 -5.41
C ASP A 26 3.22 2.36 -4.46
N GLY A 27 4.33 2.94 -4.00
CA GLY A 27 5.22 2.34 -3.02
C GLY A 27 4.52 1.99 -1.72
N ILE A 28 3.77 2.93 -1.15
CA ILE A 28 2.97 2.70 0.06
C ILE A 28 1.93 1.60 -0.16
N THR A 29 1.25 1.60 -1.31
CA THR A 29 0.27 0.56 -1.65
C THR A 29 0.93 -0.83 -1.63
N GLU A 30 2.09 -0.95 -2.27
CA GLU A 30 2.85 -2.20 -2.34
C GLU A 30 3.36 -2.69 -0.99
N ASP A 31 3.79 -1.77 -0.13
CA ASP A 31 4.26 -2.12 1.20
C ASP A 31 3.09 -2.64 2.05
N ILE A 32 1.92 -1.98 2.01
CA ILE A 32 0.70 -2.47 2.68
C ILE A 32 0.27 -3.85 2.14
N ILE A 33 0.36 -4.07 0.82
CA ILE A 33 0.11 -5.40 0.23
C ILE A 33 1.07 -6.42 0.83
N THR A 34 2.35 -6.07 0.97
CA THR A 34 3.40 -6.96 1.49
C THR A 34 3.13 -7.33 2.94
N ASP A 35 2.86 -6.34 3.79
CA ASP A 35 2.58 -6.50 5.21
C ASP A 35 1.35 -7.40 5.44
N LEU A 36 0.25 -7.12 4.74
CA LEU A 36 -0.98 -7.90 4.85
C LEU A 36 -0.83 -9.31 4.25
N SER A 37 -0.01 -9.48 3.21
CA SER A 37 0.23 -10.81 2.60
C SER A 37 0.97 -11.76 3.54
N ASN A 38 1.74 -11.24 4.49
CA ASN A 38 2.42 -12.03 5.52
C ASN A 38 1.48 -12.44 6.67
N VAL A 39 0.24 -11.93 6.71
CA VAL A 39 -0.76 -12.36 7.70
C VAL A 39 -1.44 -13.62 7.22
N SER A 40 -1.13 -14.75 7.86
CA SER A 40 -1.64 -16.06 7.48
C SER A 40 -3.17 -16.17 7.54
N GLY A 41 -3.83 -15.33 8.33
CA GLY A 41 -5.29 -15.26 8.43
C GLY A 41 -5.99 -14.47 7.32
N LEU A 42 -5.26 -13.87 6.37
CA LEU A 42 -5.81 -13.11 5.26
C LEU A 42 -5.57 -13.81 3.91
N PHE A 43 -6.43 -13.49 2.94
CA PHE A 43 -6.18 -13.76 1.53
C PHE A 43 -6.03 -12.42 0.80
N VAL A 44 -4.80 -12.07 0.46
CA VAL A 44 -4.46 -10.77 -0.15
C VAL A 44 -4.20 -10.94 -1.64
N LEU A 45 -4.79 -10.09 -2.47
CA LEU A 45 -4.51 -10.10 -3.90
C LEU A 45 -3.14 -9.50 -4.22
N SER A 46 -2.50 -10.08 -5.24
CA SER A 46 -1.19 -9.61 -5.70
C SER A 46 -1.24 -8.18 -6.25
N ARG A 47 -0.13 -7.47 -6.11
CA ARG A 47 0.10 -6.15 -6.70
C ARG A 47 -0.32 -6.09 -8.18
N ASN A 48 0.17 -7.00 -9.00
CA ASN A 48 -0.08 -6.95 -10.45
C ASN A 48 -1.58 -7.04 -10.78
N THR A 49 -2.35 -7.78 -9.98
CA THR A 49 -3.80 -7.89 -10.14
C THR A 49 -4.49 -6.56 -9.83
N VAL A 50 -4.21 -5.96 -8.68
CA VAL A 50 -4.91 -4.75 -8.22
C VAL A 50 -4.48 -3.49 -8.98
N PHE A 51 -3.23 -3.44 -9.47
CA PHE A 51 -2.74 -2.31 -10.26
C PHE A 51 -3.41 -2.20 -11.65
N ALA A 52 -4.04 -3.26 -12.17
CA ALA A 52 -4.87 -3.19 -13.37
C ALA A 52 -6.16 -2.35 -13.20
N PHE A 53 -6.49 -2.00 -11.95
CA PHE A 53 -7.63 -1.16 -11.58
C PHE A 53 -7.23 0.29 -11.27
N LYS A 54 -5.95 0.64 -11.39
CA LYS A 54 -5.46 1.99 -11.13
C LYS A 54 -6.19 3.03 -12.00
N GLY A 55 -6.68 4.09 -11.37
CA GLY A 55 -7.36 5.20 -12.04
C GLY A 55 -8.76 4.87 -12.58
N ARG A 56 -9.32 3.68 -12.29
CA ARG A 56 -10.71 3.39 -12.59
C ARG A 56 -11.63 4.12 -11.61
N THR A 57 -12.80 4.50 -12.10
CA THR A 57 -13.86 5.19 -11.32
C THR A 57 -15.14 4.35 -11.24
N ASP A 58 -15.04 3.03 -11.42
CA ASP A 58 -16.15 2.10 -11.25
C ASP A 58 -16.60 2.05 -9.77
N LYS A 59 -17.84 1.63 -9.53
CA LYS A 59 -18.32 1.36 -8.17
C LYS A 59 -17.50 0.25 -7.51
N MET A 60 -17.21 0.38 -6.22
CA MET A 60 -16.40 -0.61 -5.50
C MET A 60 -17.04 -1.99 -5.48
N GLU A 61 -18.38 -2.07 -5.44
CA GLU A 61 -19.10 -3.34 -5.55
C GLU A 61 -18.72 -4.12 -6.81
N ARG A 62 -18.60 -3.42 -7.94
CA ARG A 62 -18.20 -4.02 -9.21
C ARG A 62 -16.74 -4.47 -9.16
N ILE A 63 -15.86 -3.61 -8.67
CA ILE A 63 -14.42 -3.92 -8.55
C ILE A 63 -14.21 -5.14 -7.64
N ALA A 64 -14.87 -5.19 -6.49
CA ALA A 64 -14.79 -6.30 -5.55
C ALA A 64 -15.26 -7.62 -6.18
N ARG A 65 -16.36 -7.57 -6.94
CA ARG A 65 -16.88 -8.72 -7.68
C ARG A 65 -15.91 -9.19 -8.78
N GLU A 66 -15.35 -8.28 -9.56
CA GLU A 66 -14.37 -8.61 -10.61
C GLU A 66 -13.08 -9.21 -10.03
N LEU A 67 -12.61 -8.67 -8.90
CA LEU A 67 -11.45 -9.18 -8.16
C LEU A 67 -11.76 -10.45 -7.36
N GLY A 68 -13.04 -10.72 -7.10
CA GLY A 68 -13.49 -11.87 -6.32
C GLY A 68 -13.13 -11.78 -4.83
N VAL A 69 -13.08 -10.57 -4.27
CA VAL A 69 -12.73 -10.28 -2.86
C VAL A 69 -13.94 -9.81 -2.07
N GLY A 70 -13.91 -10.02 -0.75
CA GLY A 70 -14.94 -9.53 0.16
C GLY A 70 -14.72 -8.08 0.60
N TYR A 71 -13.47 -7.62 0.62
CA TYR A 71 -13.10 -6.29 1.11
C TYR A 71 -12.10 -5.60 0.18
N ILE A 72 -12.20 -4.28 0.14
CA ILE A 72 -11.26 -3.41 -0.57
C ILE A 72 -10.67 -2.42 0.41
N VAL A 73 -9.35 -2.25 0.36
CA VAL A 73 -8.66 -1.10 0.92
C VAL A 73 -8.40 -0.13 -0.20
N GLU A 74 -8.84 1.12 -0.04
CA GLU A 74 -8.48 2.21 -0.93
C GLU A 74 -8.02 3.42 -0.13
N GLY A 75 -7.51 4.43 -0.83
CA GLY A 75 -6.98 5.59 -0.17
C GLY A 75 -6.33 6.59 -1.09
N SER A 76 -5.77 7.61 -0.47
CA SER A 76 -5.03 8.67 -1.16
C SER A 76 -3.82 9.10 -0.36
N VAL A 77 -2.78 9.52 -1.07
CA VAL A 77 -1.56 10.07 -0.50
C VAL A 77 -1.34 11.46 -1.06
N ARG A 78 -1.06 12.41 -0.18
CA ARG A 78 -0.59 13.75 -0.52
C ARG A 78 0.71 14.02 0.21
N LYS A 79 1.79 14.19 -0.54
CA LYS A 79 3.11 14.55 -0.02
C LYS A 79 3.43 15.99 -0.39
N ALA A 80 3.86 16.78 0.61
CA ALA A 80 4.26 18.17 0.44
C ALA A 80 5.49 18.44 1.30
N GLY A 81 6.66 18.53 0.67
CA GLY A 81 7.94 18.57 1.39
C GLY A 81 8.09 17.35 2.30
N ASN A 82 8.26 17.61 3.60
CA ASN A 82 8.42 16.59 4.63
C ASN A 82 7.10 16.16 5.29
N ARG A 83 5.94 16.65 4.82
CA ARG A 83 4.63 16.28 5.37
C ARG A 83 3.93 15.31 4.43
N VAL A 84 3.36 14.26 5.01
CA VAL A 84 2.54 13.29 4.28
C VAL A 84 1.16 13.21 4.93
N ARG A 85 0.14 13.30 4.09
CA ARG A 85 -1.23 13.03 4.46
C ARG A 85 -1.72 11.79 3.73
N ILE A 86 -2.19 10.81 4.49
CA ILE A 86 -2.75 9.56 3.96
C ILE A 86 -4.19 9.45 4.42
N ASN A 87 -5.11 9.23 3.49
CA ASN A 87 -6.44 8.72 3.81
C ASN A 87 -6.47 7.24 3.42
N ALA A 88 -6.99 6.40 4.30
CA ALA A 88 -7.13 4.96 4.06
C ALA A 88 -8.51 4.51 4.53
N GLU A 89 -9.14 3.66 3.73
CA GLU A 89 -10.52 3.23 3.93
C GLU A 89 -10.62 1.73 3.66
N LEU A 90 -11.40 1.03 4.47
CA LEU A 90 -11.75 -0.37 4.30
C LEU A 90 -13.23 -0.44 3.96
N ILE A 91 -13.55 -1.01 2.79
CA ILE A 91 -14.88 -1.07 2.21
C ILE A 91 -15.32 -2.53 2.11
N GLU A 92 -16.55 -2.81 2.50
CA GLU A 92 -17.21 -4.09 2.25
C GLU A 92 -17.68 -4.16 0.80
N GLY A 93 -17.12 -5.09 0.03
CA GLY A 93 -17.34 -5.18 -1.41
C GLY A 93 -18.76 -5.57 -1.81
N ALA A 94 -19.56 -6.18 -0.94
CA ALA A 94 -20.93 -6.57 -1.27
C ALA A 94 -21.93 -5.41 -1.19
N THR A 95 -21.63 -4.40 -0.37
CA THR A 95 -22.57 -3.34 -0.01
C THR A 95 -22.06 -1.94 -0.33
N ASP A 96 -20.79 -1.80 -0.72
CA ASP A 96 -20.09 -0.51 -0.84
C ASP A 96 -20.07 0.26 0.50
N GLY A 97 -20.15 -0.46 1.62
CA GLY A 97 -20.20 0.11 2.95
C GLY A 97 -18.80 0.33 3.53
N HIS A 98 -18.53 1.52 4.06
CA HIS A 98 -17.31 1.78 4.82
C HIS A 98 -17.33 1.01 6.14
N VAL A 99 -16.38 0.10 6.30
CA VAL A 99 -16.12 -0.62 7.56
C VAL A 99 -15.25 0.23 8.48
N TRP A 100 -14.29 0.94 7.89
CA TRP A 100 -13.35 1.80 8.60
C TRP A 100 -12.78 2.86 7.67
N ALA A 101 -12.48 4.02 8.22
CA ALA A 101 -11.74 5.07 7.55
C ALA A 101 -10.84 5.78 8.56
N ALA A 102 -9.65 6.16 8.11
CA ALA A 102 -8.73 6.97 8.91
C ALA A 102 -7.97 7.96 8.04
N ARG A 103 -7.55 9.04 8.69
CA ARG A 103 -6.69 10.06 8.12
C ARG A 103 -5.46 10.25 9.00
N TYR A 104 -4.31 10.15 8.36
CA TYR A 104 -3.00 10.36 8.95
C TYR A 104 -2.42 11.65 8.39
N ASP A 105 -1.90 12.49 9.26
CA ASP A 105 -1.19 13.72 8.91
C ASP A 105 0.09 13.77 9.74
N ARG A 106 1.20 13.37 9.12
CA ARG A 106 2.45 13.05 9.81
C ARG A 106 3.65 13.62 9.07
N ASP A 107 4.77 13.62 9.79
CA ASP A 107 6.05 13.83 9.15
C ASP A 107 6.42 12.60 8.31
N LEU A 108 7.17 12.80 7.22
CA LEU A 108 7.64 11.73 6.36
C LEU A 108 8.52 10.74 7.15
N THR A 109 9.19 11.19 8.22
CA THR A 109 9.95 10.32 9.13
C THR A 109 9.10 9.27 9.83
N ASP A 110 7.79 9.50 9.95
CA ASP A 110 6.85 8.59 10.60
C ASP A 110 6.16 7.64 9.60
N ILE A 111 6.58 7.62 8.33
CA ILE A 111 5.84 6.93 7.27
C ILE A 111 5.65 5.44 7.54
N PHE A 112 6.66 4.77 8.08
CA PHE A 112 6.59 3.35 8.42
C PHE A 112 5.56 3.10 9.51
N ALA A 113 5.54 3.92 10.56
CA ALA A 113 4.53 3.80 11.62
C ALA A 113 3.10 3.96 11.06
N VAL A 114 2.90 4.85 10.08
CA VAL A 114 1.60 5.00 9.42
C VAL A 114 1.21 3.75 8.62
N GLN A 115 2.17 3.12 7.92
CA GLN A 115 1.93 1.86 7.20
C GLN A 115 1.53 0.73 8.16
N ASP A 116 2.27 0.58 9.26
CA ASP A 116 1.98 -0.38 10.32
C ASP A 116 0.58 -0.17 10.91
N GLU A 117 0.23 1.10 11.19
CA GLU A 117 -1.08 1.49 11.73
C GLU A 117 -2.21 1.09 10.77
N ILE A 118 -2.04 1.33 9.46
CA ILE A 118 -3.01 0.92 8.44
C ILE A 118 -3.14 -0.60 8.37
N ALA A 119 -2.03 -1.33 8.30
CA ALA A 119 -2.05 -2.80 8.21
C ALA A 119 -2.72 -3.43 9.43
N LYS A 120 -2.37 -2.96 10.64
CA LYS A 120 -2.98 -3.42 11.89
C LYS A 120 -4.47 -3.06 11.98
N ALA A 121 -4.86 -1.88 11.51
CA ALA A 121 -6.26 -1.47 11.47
C ALA A 121 -7.07 -2.41 10.57
N VAL A 122 -6.58 -2.72 9.36
CA VAL A 122 -7.24 -3.67 8.45
C VAL A 122 -7.39 -5.04 9.10
N VAL A 123 -6.33 -5.59 9.68
CA VAL A 123 -6.37 -6.88 10.40
C VAL A 123 -7.40 -6.86 11.53
N ALA A 124 -7.41 -5.79 12.33
CA ALA A 124 -8.32 -5.65 13.46
C ALA A 124 -9.80 -5.57 13.02
N GLN A 125 -10.10 -4.79 11.99
CA GLN A 125 -11.46 -4.63 11.47
C GLN A 125 -11.99 -5.92 10.84
N LEU A 126 -11.12 -6.66 10.16
CA LEU A 126 -11.44 -7.98 9.61
C LEU A 126 -11.46 -9.08 10.69
N ARG A 127 -11.25 -8.73 11.96
CA ARG A 127 -11.23 -9.63 13.13
C ARG A 127 -10.27 -10.80 12.95
N VAL A 128 -9.17 -10.57 12.23
CA VAL A 128 -8.13 -11.57 12.04
C VAL A 128 -7.20 -11.56 13.23
N LYS A 129 -6.93 -12.74 13.79
CA LYS A 129 -5.97 -12.89 14.88
C LYS A 129 -4.55 -12.80 14.31
N LEU A 130 -3.82 -11.77 14.74
CA LEU A 130 -2.40 -11.60 14.40
C LEU A 130 -1.53 -12.43 15.34
N LEU A 131 -0.68 -13.29 14.79
CA LEU A 131 0.31 -14.04 15.55
C LEU A 131 1.44 -13.10 16.02
N PRO A 132 2.17 -13.44 17.11
CA PRO A 132 3.26 -12.60 17.60
C PRO A 132 4.36 -12.32 16.56
N GLU A 133 4.68 -13.29 15.71
CA GLU A 133 5.69 -13.14 14.66
C GLU A 133 5.19 -12.26 13.51
N GLU A 134 3.93 -12.43 13.09
CA GLU A 134 3.28 -11.57 12.09
C GLU A 134 3.21 -10.12 12.57
N ARG A 135 2.91 -9.92 13.86
CA ARG A 135 2.94 -8.58 14.49
C ARG A 135 4.31 -7.94 14.37
N LYS A 136 5.36 -8.68 14.74
CA LYS A 136 6.73 -8.18 14.66
C LYS A 136 7.16 -7.89 13.23
N ALA A 137 6.74 -8.71 12.27
CA ALA A 137 7.03 -8.50 10.86
C ALA A 137 6.39 -7.21 10.33
N ILE A 138 5.12 -6.95 10.68
CA ILE A 138 4.46 -5.68 10.33
C ILE A 138 5.13 -4.50 11.04
N GLU A 139 5.55 -4.64 12.30
CA GLU A 139 6.18 -3.58 13.09
C GLU A 139 7.65 -3.30 12.73
N GLN A 140 8.23 -4.08 11.83
CA GLN A 140 9.62 -3.96 11.46
C GLN A 140 9.78 -2.96 10.32
N ALA A 141 10.16 -1.73 10.67
CA ALA A 141 10.50 -0.73 9.67
C ALA A 141 11.60 -1.26 8.72
N PRO A 142 11.46 -1.07 7.40
CA PRO A 142 12.43 -1.56 6.42
C PRO A 142 13.78 -0.84 6.50
N THR A 143 13.80 0.37 7.07
CA THR A 143 15.00 1.20 7.30
C THR A 143 14.67 2.29 8.33
N ASP A 144 15.70 2.88 8.93
CA ASP A 144 15.61 4.12 9.73
C ASP A 144 15.90 5.39 8.91
N ASN A 145 16.33 5.24 7.65
CA ASN A 145 16.64 6.33 6.74
C ASN A 145 15.53 6.49 5.69
N VAL A 146 14.74 7.55 5.85
CA VAL A 146 13.64 7.89 4.94
C VAL A 146 14.11 8.27 3.54
N GLU A 147 15.28 8.91 3.41
CA GLU A 147 15.84 9.25 2.09
C GLU A 147 16.18 7.97 1.32
N ALA A 148 16.83 7.01 2.00
CA ALA A 148 17.10 5.68 1.46
C ALA A 148 15.80 4.99 1.00
N TYR A 149 14.75 5.06 1.82
CA TYR A 149 13.44 4.54 1.44
C TYR A 149 12.86 5.22 0.19
N THR A 150 12.94 6.55 0.08
CA THR A 150 12.43 7.24 -1.11
C THR A 150 13.19 6.86 -2.39
N HIS A 151 14.50 6.64 -2.28
CA HIS A 151 15.32 6.13 -3.38
C HIS A 151 15.01 4.68 -3.72
N TYR A 152 14.78 3.84 -2.72
CA TYR A 152 14.35 2.46 -2.90
C TYR A 152 13.02 2.39 -3.64
N LEU A 153 12.01 3.17 -3.24
CA LEU A 153 10.72 3.20 -3.92
C LEU A 153 10.83 3.66 -5.39
N ARG A 154 11.66 4.66 -5.69
CA ARG A 154 11.95 5.07 -7.08
C ARG A 154 12.59 3.95 -7.87
N GLY A 155 13.55 3.24 -7.26
CA GLY A 155 14.17 2.08 -7.87
C GLY A 155 13.13 1.02 -8.25
N ARG A 156 12.19 0.75 -7.34
CA ARG A 156 11.11 -0.24 -7.52
C ARG A 156 10.15 0.16 -8.63
N ASP A 157 9.75 1.43 -8.68
CA ASP A 157 8.92 1.97 -9.76
C ASP A 157 9.58 1.80 -11.13
N TYR A 158 10.85 2.18 -11.28
CA TYR A 158 11.59 1.96 -12.51
C TYR A 158 11.71 0.47 -12.87
N SER A 159 11.91 -0.41 -11.89
CA SER A 159 11.98 -1.87 -12.11
C SER A 159 10.70 -2.46 -12.71
N HIS A 160 9.54 -1.86 -12.46
CA HIS A 160 8.27 -2.31 -13.06
C HIS A 160 8.17 -2.04 -14.56
N ILE A 161 8.97 -1.11 -15.08
CA ILE A 161 8.96 -0.78 -16.51
C ILE A 161 10.11 -1.51 -17.18
N ALA A 162 9.79 -2.54 -17.97
CA ALA A 162 10.75 -3.44 -18.62
C ALA A 162 11.48 -2.79 -19.81
N THR A 163 12.25 -1.72 -19.56
CA THR A 163 13.14 -1.09 -20.55
C THR A 163 14.55 -0.99 -20.00
N ARG A 164 15.55 -1.06 -20.88
CA ARG A 164 16.96 -0.91 -20.51
C ARG A 164 17.24 0.41 -19.76
N ALA A 165 16.64 1.51 -20.23
CA ALA A 165 16.80 2.82 -19.60
C ALA A 165 16.26 2.81 -18.16
N ASN A 166 15.07 2.26 -17.93
CA ASN A 166 14.51 2.19 -16.58
C ASN A 166 15.29 1.23 -15.67
N HIS A 167 15.82 0.11 -16.16
CA HIS A 167 16.69 -0.72 -15.33
C HIS A 167 17.99 -0.01 -14.90
N LEU A 168 18.54 0.87 -15.73
CA LEU A 168 19.69 1.71 -15.34
C LEU A 168 19.30 2.72 -14.26
N MET A 169 18.15 3.39 -14.41
CA MET A 169 17.61 4.33 -13.42
C MET A 169 17.27 3.62 -12.11
N ALA A 170 16.72 2.40 -12.18
CA ALA A 170 16.44 1.56 -11.04
C ALA A 170 17.73 1.26 -10.26
N ARG A 171 18.77 0.79 -10.97
CA ARG A 171 20.08 0.52 -10.36
C ARG A 171 20.67 1.75 -9.68
N GLN A 172 20.64 2.91 -10.33
CA GLN A 172 21.14 4.16 -9.74
C GLN A 172 20.35 4.53 -8.47
N SER A 173 19.03 4.38 -8.51
CA SER A 173 18.18 4.68 -7.36
C SER A 173 18.45 3.72 -6.20
N TYR A 174 18.61 2.42 -6.46
CA TYR A 174 18.99 1.46 -5.42
C TYR A 174 20.38 1.70 -4.83
N ILE A 175 21.35 2.18 -5.63
CA ILE A 175 22.67 2.56 -5.11
C ILE A 175 22.55 3.73 -4.14
N ARG A 176 21.76 4.76 -4.45
CA ARG A 176 21.51 5.86 -3.50
C ARG A 176 20.75 5.43 -2.25
N ALA A 177 20.01 4.32 -2.31
CA ALA A 177 19.30 3.79 -1.16
C ALA A 177 20.20 3.06 -0.16
N ILE A 178 21.45 2.73 -0.53
CA ILE A 178 22.41 2.04 0.34
C ILE A 178 23.55 2.95 0.83
N GLU A 179 23.60 4.19 0.33
CA GLU A 179 24.54 5.24 0.77
C GLU A 179 24.03 5.91 2.06
#